data_AF-A0A2H0SG98-F1
#
_entry.id   AF-A0A2H0SG98-F1
#
_cell.length_a   1.000
_cell.length_b   1.000
_cell.length_c   1.000
_cell.angle_alpha   90.00
_cell.angle_beta   90.00
_cell.angle_gamma   90.00
#
_symmetry.space_group_name_H-M   'P 1'
#
loop_
_entity.id
_entity.type
_entity.pdbx_description
1 polymer ?
#
loop_
_entity_poly.entity_id
_entity_poly.type
_entity_poly.pdbx_seq_one_letter_code
_entity_poly.pdbx_strand_id
1 'polypeptide(L)' 'MTAISFLDKVQHAHDVRETIREQRSVAKRDVRRAKSALKLAEASGGESEVSHCKNVLAKAKQRRNELLWPGRYPQIH' A
#
# COMPACT_ATOMS: atom_id res chain seq x y z
N MET A 1 27.50 26.34 4.51
CA MET A 1 26.16 25.84 4.92
C MET A 1 25.12 26.70 4.22
N THR A 2 24.43 26.16 3.21
CA THR A 2 23.43 26.90 2.42
C THR A 2 22.08 26.86 3.15
N ALA A 3 21.52 28.03 3.44
CA ALA A 3 20.16 28.14 3.96
C ALA A 3 19.18 27.68 2.88
N ILE A 4 18.52 26.55 3.09
CA ILE A 4 17.43 26.07 2.22
C ILE A 4 16.34 27.14 2.24
N SER A 5 16.00 27.67 1.06
CA SER A 5 15.05 28.76 0.94
C SER A 5 13.65 28.31 1.37
N PHE A 6 12.80 29.25 1.79
CA PHE A 6 11.41 28.95 2.12
C PHE A 6 10.68 28.25 0.95
N LEU A 7 10.97 28.66 -0.28
CA LEU A 7 10.39 28.07 -1.49
C LEU A 7 10.83 26.60 -1.68
N ASP A 8 12.08 26.27 -1.39
CA ASP A 8 12.57 24.88 -1.45
C ASP A 8 11.84 23.99 -0.43
N LYS A 9 11.53 24.52 0.77
CA LYS A 9 10.77 23.79 1.79
C LYS A 9 9.32 23.56 1.36
N VAL A 10 8.69 24.56 0.74
CA VAL A 10 7.32 24.45 0.22
C VAL A 10 7.25 23.45 -0.93
N GLN A 11 8.19 23.50 -1.87
CA GLN A 11 8.28 22.54 -2.97
C GLN A 11 8.48 21.12 -2.45
N HIS A 12 9.41 20.94 -1.52
CA HIS A 12 9.64 19.62 -0.90
C HIS A 12 8.38 19.08 -0.21
N ALA A 13 7.65 19.92 0.53
CA ALA A 13 6.39 19.52 1.17
C ALA A 13 5.30 19.14 0.15
N HIS A 14 5.23 19.83 -0.99
CA HIS A 14 4.34 19.48 -2.08
C HIS A 14 4.68 18.11 -2.68
N ASP A 15 5.95 17.88 -2.99
CA ASP A 15 6.41 16.63 -3.62
C ASP A 15 6.18 15.41 -2.70
N VAL A 16 6.39 15.58 -1.39
CA VAL A 16 6.08 14.56 -0.39
C VAL A 16 4.57 14.25 -0.36
N ARG A 17 3.71 15.27 -0.44
CA ARG A 17 2.25 15.08 -0.46
C ARG A 17 1.78 14.34 -1.70
N GLU A 18 2.29 14.69 -2.87
CA GLU A 18 1.94 14.00 -4.12
C GLU A 18 2.45 12.56 -4.12
N THR A 19 3.66 12.31 -3.61
CA THR A 19 4.18 10.94 -3.42
C THR A 19 3.27 10.10 -2.53
N ILE A 20 2.82 10.64 -1.39
CA ILE A 20 1.89 9.94 -0.48
C ILE A 20 0.55 9.66 -1.18
N ARG A 21 0.06 10.60 -1.99
CA ARG A 21 -1.18 10.44 -2.76
C ARG A 21 -1.05 9.30 -3.77
N GLU A 22 0.06 9.24 -4.50
CA GLU A 22 0.35 8.18 -5.46
C GLU A 22 0.46 6.81 -4.78
N GLN A 23 1.21 6.72 -3.68
CA GLN A 23 1.36 5.48 -2.91
C GLN A 23 0.00 4.95 -2.42
N ARG A 24 -0.88 5.83 -1.94
CA ARG A 24 -2.26 5.46 -1.56
C ARG A 24 -3.07 4.92 -2.74
N SER A 25 -2.90 5.51 -3.92
CA SER A 25 -3.55 5.04 -5.16
C SER A 25 -3.05 3.65 -5.57
N VAL A 26 -1.74 3.42 -5.51
CA VAL A 26 -1.11 2.11 -5.78
C VAL A 26 -1.62 1.06 -4.81
N ALA A 27 -1.58 1.33 -3.49
CA ALA A 27 -2.04 0.36 -2.49
C ALA A 27 -3.52 -0.02 -2.65
N LYS A 28 -4.39 0.92 -3.06
CA LYS A 28 -5.79 0.61 -3.40
C LYS A 28 -5.91 -0.29 -4.63
N ARG A 29 -5.04 -0.12 -5.64
CA ARG A 29 -4.99 -1.00 -6.82
C ARG A 29 -4.47 -2.38 -6.47
N ASP A 30 -3.45 -2.50 -5.64
CA ASP A 30 -2.88 -3.79 -5.23
C ASP A 30 -3.90 -4.63 -4.46
N VAL A 31 -4.67 -4.03 -3.54
CA VAL A 31 -5.76 -4.73 -2.85
C VAL A 31 -6.81 -5.24 -3.86
N ARG A 32 -7.13 -4.47 -4.90
CA ARG A 32 -8.07 -4.92 -5.94
C ARG A 32 -7.49 -6.09 -6.73
N ARG A 33 -6.23 -6.02 -7.14
CA ARG A 33 -5.54 -7.10 -7.86
C ARG A 33 -5.46 -8.38 -7.02
N ALA A 34 -5.10 -8.28 -5.74
CA ALA A 34 -5.03 -9.42 -4.83
C ALA A 34 -6.41 -10.06 -4.62
N LYS A 35 -7.50 -9.29 -4.57
CA LYS A 35 -8.86 -9.82 -4.53
C LYS A 35 -9.22 -10.59 -5.81
N SER A 36 -8.87 -10.05 -6.98
CA SER A 36 -9.12 -10.73 -8.25
C SER A 36 -8.31 -12.03 -8.35
N ALA A 37 -7.04 -12.02 -7.96
CA ALA A 37 -6.19 -13.22 -7.92
C ALA A 37 -6.76 -14.28 -6.97
N LEU A 38 -7.21 -13.89 -5.78
CA LEU A 38 -7.86 -14.81 -4.84
C LEU A 38 -9.11 -15.46 -5.45
N LYS A 39 -9.97 -14.68 -6.12
CA LYS A 39 -11.16 -15.25 -6.79
C LYS A 39 -10.81 -16.26 -7.88
N LEU A 40 -9.73 -16.00 -8.64
CA LEU A 40 -9.26 -16.93 -9.67
C LEU A 40 -8.70 -18.21 -9.04
N ALA A 41 -7.94 -18.09 -7.95
CA ALA A 41 -7.44 -19.25 -7.20
C ALA A 41 -8.59 -20.06 -6.55
N GLU A 42 -9.63 -19.39 -6.04
CA GLU A 42 -10.83 -20.06 -5.53
C GLU A 42 -11.57 -20.82 -6.63
N ALA A 43 -11.58 -20.28 -7.86
CA ALA A 43 -12.17 -20.95 -9.03
C ALA A 43 -11.30 -22.10 -9.57
N SER A 44 -9.98 -22.07 -9.39
CA SER A 44 -9.08 -23.16 -9.81
C SER A 44 -9.12 -24.37 -8.87
N GLY A 45 -9.65 -24.21 -7.65
CA GLY A 45 -9.75 -25.27 -6.65
C GLY A 45 -8.43 -25.63 -5.96
N GLY A 46 -7.35 -24.88 -6.20
CA GLY A 46 -6.05 -25.12 -5.58
C GLY A 46 -5.96 -24.56 -4.16
N GLU A 47 -6.12 -25.38 -3.13
CA GLU A 47 -6.07 -24.94 -1.72
C GLU A 47 -4.78 -24.18 -1.37
N SER A 48 -3.64 -24.62 -1.91
CA SER A 48 -2.34 -23.95 -1.73
C SER A 48 -2.32 -22.56 -2.36
N GLU A 49 -2.84 -22.41 -3.58
CA GLU A 49 -2.92 -21.13 -4.29
C GLU A 49 -3.88 -20.16 -3.61
N VAL A 50 -5.01 -20.67 -3.12
CA VAL A 50 -5.98 -19.91 -2.32
C VAL A 50 -5.33 -19.41 -1.03
N SER A 51 -4.61 -20.26 -0.31
CA SER A 51 -3.88 -19.90 0.91
C SER A 51 -2.83 -18.81 0.64
N HIS A 52 -2.05 -18.98 -0.43
CA HIS A 52 -1.08 -17.98 -0.87
C HIS A 52 -1.75 -16.64 -1.20
N CYS A 53 -2.83 -16.66 -1.99
CA CYS A 53 -3.55 -15.46 -2.37
C CYS A 53 -4.22 -14.75 -1.18
N LYS A 54 -4.69 -15.49 -0.17
CA LYS A 54 -5.20 -14.92 1.09
C LYS A 54 -4.10 -14.16 1.83
N ASN A 55 -2.89 -14.73 1.90
CA ASN A 55 -1.74 -14.07 2.53
C ASN A 55 -1.32 -12.80 1.78
N VAL A 56 -1.28 -12.85 0.44
CA VAL A 56 -0.98 -11.66 -0.40
C VAL A 56 -2.04 -10.58 -0.19
N LEU A 57 -3.32 -10.93 -0.15
CA LEU A 57 -4.41 -10.00 0.11
C LEU A 57 -4.32 -9.38 1.51
N ALA A 58 -3.95 -10.15 2.53
CA ALA A 58 -3.74 -9.66 3.89
C ALA A 58 -2.62 -8.61 3.93
N LYS A 59 -1.45 -8.91 3.35
CA LYS A 59 -0.32 -7.98 3.25
C LYS A 59 -0.69 -6.70 2.49
N ALA A 60 -1.42 -6.82 1.37
CA ALA A 60 -1.86 -5.65 0.60
C ALA A 60 -2.83 -4.75 1.41
N LYS A 61 -3.75 -5.35 2.17
CA LYS A 61 -4.67 -4.60 3.06
C LYS A 61 -3.91 -3.90 4.18
N GLN A 62 -2.92 -4.57 4.78
CA GLN A 62 -2.07 -4.00 5.82
C GLN A 62 -1.32 -2.78 5.31
N ARG A 63 -0.58 -2.90 4.19
CA ARG A 63 0.16 -1.78 3.58
C ARG A 63 -0.74 -0.58 3.25
N ARG A 64 -1.94 -0.83 2.74
CA ARG A 64 -2.95 0.22 2.51
C ARG A 64 -3.33 0.92 3.82
N ASN A 65 -3.56 0.16 4.88
CA ASN A 65 -3.94 0.71 6.18
C ASN A 65 -2.81 1.53 6.81
N GLU A 66 -1.56 1.10 6.71
CA GLU A 66 -0.38 1.85 7.17
C GLU A 66 -0.26 3.21 6.47
N LEU A 67 -0.53 3.27 5.16
CA LEU A 67 -0.49 4.51 4.37
C LEU A 67 -1.68 5.46 4.66
N LEU A 68 -2.82 4.91 5.12
CA LEU A 68 -4.00 5.70 5.48
C LEU A 68 -3.95 6.16 6.94
N TRP A 69 -3.36 5.35 7.82
CA TRP A 69 -3.35 5.53 9.27
C TRP A 69 -1.96 5.21 9.84
N PRO A 70 -0.95 6.06 9.58
CA PRO A 70 0.38 5.86 10.14
C PRO A 70 0.30 5.85 11.69
N GLY A 71 0.77 4.77 12.31
CA GLY A 71 0.85 4.63 13.78
C GLY A 71 -0.28 3.88 14.49
N ARG A 72 -1.33 3.40 13.78
CA ARG A 72 -2.45 2.66 14.42
C ARG A 72 -2.39 1.13 14.34
N TYR A 73 -1.48 0.55 13.55
CA TYR A 73 -1.36 -0.90 13.43
C TYR A 73 0.07 -1.34 13.81
N PRO A 74 0.22 -2.31 14.72
CA PRO A 74 1.53 -2.87 15.02
C PRO A 74 2.09 -3.52 13.76
N GLN A 75 3.36 -3.26 13.46
CA GLN A 75 4.06 -3.97 12.40
C GLN A 75 4.20 -5.42 12.88
N ILE A 76 3.47 -6.34 12.24
CA ILE A 76 3.62 -7.76 12.53
C ILE A 76 5.01 -8.15 11.99
N HIS A 77 5.95 -8.38 12.91
CA HIS A 77 7.31 -8.87 12.65
C HIS A 77 7.31 -10.36 12.33
#